data_AF-A0A6N7EL53-F1
#
_entry.id   AF-A0A6N7EL53-F1
#
_cell.length_a   1.000
_cell.length_b   1.000
_cell.length_c   1.000
_cell.angle_alpha   90.00
_cell.angle_beta   90.00
_cell.angle_gamma   90.00
#
_symmetry.space_group_name_H-M   'P 1'
#
loop_
_entity.id
_entity.type
_entity.pdbx_description
1 polymer ?
#
loop_
_entity_poly.entity_id
_entity_poly.type
_entity_poly.pdbx_seq_one_letter_code
_entity_poly.pdbx_strand_id
1 'polypeptide(L)'
;MVEATPVPGPGKGRTIGELVASVSEQLSSLIRDELQLAQTQLAEKGKKLGTGAGFLGAAAVVALYAVGVLLAAAVLGLATVLPAWLSALIIGVVLLIIAGIAAMLGKKKIDASKQHAPKPQEGFKEDLDAVKKGIKK
;
A
#
# COMPACT_ATOMS: atom_id res chain seq x y z
N MET A 1 45.61 -42.33 -33.12
CA MET A 1 44.23 -42.30 -33.66
C MET A 1 43.60 -41.00 -33.20
N VAL A 2 43.56 -40.00 -34.07
CA VAL A 2 42.96 -38.68 -33.79
C VAL A 2 41.62 -38.66 -34.50
N GLU A 3 40.54 -38.59 -33.73
CA GLU A 3 39.16 -38.60 -34.22
C GLU A 3 38.84 -37.21 -34.80
N ALA A 4 38.57 -37.16 -36.09
CA ALA A 4 38.19 -35.93 -36.79
C ALA A 4 36.78 -35.52 -36.35
N THR A 5 36.68 -34.40 -35.62
CA THR A 5 35.40 -33.75 -35.36
C THR A 5 34.79 -33.30 -36.69
N PRO A 6 33.53 -33.69 -37.01
CA PRO A 6 32.92 -33.30 -38.27
C PRO A 6 32.69 -31.79 -38.27
N VAL A 7 33.35 -31.09 -39.19
CA VAL A 7 33.17 -29.66 -39.41
C VAL A 7 31.77 -29.47 -40.02
N PRO A 8 30.88 -28.65 -39.41
CA PRO A 8 29.57 -28.37 -39.99
C PRO A 8 29.76 -27.78 -41.40
N GLY A 9 29.04 -28.34 -42.38
CA GLY A 9 29.05 -27.88 -43.77
C GLY A 9 28.69 -26.39 -43.91
N PRO A 10 28.95 -25.78 -45.08
CA PRO A 10 28.93 -24.33 -45.28
C PRO A 10 27.64 -23.74 -44.72
N GLY A 11 27.80 -23.04 -43.60
CA GLY A 11 26.71 -22.46 -42.85
C GLY A 11 25.91 -21.54 -43.75
N LYS A 12 24.68 -21.93 -44.03
CA LYS A 12 23.67 -21.03 -44.58
C LYS A 12 23.59 -19.87 -43.59
N GLY A 13 24.16 -18.73 -43.93
CA GLY A 13 24.17 -17.55 -43.07
C GLY A 13 22.74 -17.30 -42.61
N ARG A 14 22.56 -17.15 -41.30
CA ARG A 14 21.23 -16.90 -40.72
C ARG A 14 20.55 -15.81 -41.54
N THR A 15 19.38 -16.12 -42.05
CA THR A 15 18.63 -15.18 -42.88
C THR A 15 18.19 -14.00 -42.00
N ILE A 16 17.99 -12.84 -42.61
CA ILE A 16 17.46 -11.65 -41.91
C ILE A 16 16.15 -11.98 -41.17
N GLY A 17 15.33 -12.87 -41.73
CA GLY A 17 14.11 -13.38 -41.09
C GLY A 17 14.36 -14.17 -39.80
N GLU A 18 15.40 -15.01 -39.75
CA GLU A 18 15.77 -15.77 -38.54
C GLU A 18 16.34 -14.86 -37.44
N LEU A 19 17.07 -13.80 -37.81
CA LEU A 19 17.53 -12.80 -36.82
C LEU A 19 16.36 -12.03 -36.23
N VAL A 20 15.44 -11.53 -37.06
CA VAL A 20 14.25 -10.80 -36.59
C VAL A 20 13.36 -11.69 -35.72
N ALA A 21 13.18 -12.97 -36.08
CA ALA A 21 12.47 -13.93 -35.24
C ALA A 21 13.16 -14.11 -33.88
N SER A 22 14.49 -14.27 -33.85
CA SER A 22 15.23 -14.48 -32.60
C SER A 22 15.22 -13.25 -31.66
N VAL A 23 15.28 -12.03 -32.22
CA VAL A 23 15.20 -10.79 -31.42
C VAL A 23 13.78 -10.61 -30.87
N SER A 24 12.76 -10.94 -31.66
CA SER A 24 11.36 -10.90 -31.21
C SER A 24 11.08 -11.90 -30.08
N GLU A 25 11.67 -13.10 -30.17
CA GLU A 25 11.61 -14.13 -29.13
C GLU A 25 12.28 -13.64 -27.83
N GLN A 26 13.49 -13.05 -27.93
CA GLN A 26 14.23 -12.52 -26.78
C GLN A 26 13.53 -11.32 -26.12
N LEU A 27 12.92 -10.44 -26.91
CA LEU A 27 12.13 -9.34 -26.36
C LEU A 27 10.89 -9.87 -25.63
N SER A 28 10.23 -10.89 -26.21
CA SER A 28 9.08 -11.54 -25.59
C SER A 28 9.45 -12.24 -24.28
N SER A 29 10.61 -12.91 -24.22
CA SER A 29 11.10 -13.52 -22.99
C SER A 29 11.46 -12.46 -21.94
N LEU A 30 12.14 -11.38 -22.33
CA LEU A 30 12.50 -10.30 -21.40
C LEU A 30 11.27 -9.64 -20.77
N ILE A 31 10.23 -9.37 -21.58
CA ILE A 31 8.96 -8.82 -21.08
C ILE A 31 8.31 -9.81 -20.10
N ARG A 32 8.34 -11.11 -20.40
CA ARG A 32 7.80 -12.15 -19.52
C ARG A 32 8.54 -12.18 -18.18
N ASP A 33 9.86 -12.07 -18.21
CA ASP A 33 10.72 -12.10 -17.03
C ASP A 33 10.52 -10.86 -16.16
N GLU A 34 10.44 -9.67 -16.77
CA GLU A 34 10.19 -8.42 -16.03
C GLU A 34 8.81 -8.44 -15.36
N LEU A 35 7.80 -9.04 -16.02
CA LEU A 35 6.48 -9.24 -15.43
C LEU A 35 6.52 -10.24 -14.26
N GLN A 36 7.29 -11.33 -14.38
CA GLN A 36 7.48 -12.28 -13.27
C GLN A 36 8.22 -11.64 -12.09
N LEU A 37 9.24 -10.83 -12.37
CA LEU A 37 9.98 -10.08 -11.36
C LEU A 37 9.06 -9.04 -10.68
N ALA A 38 8.28 -8.29 -11.44
CA ALA A 38 7.32 -7.34 -10.90
C ALA A 38 6.27 -8.05 -10.03
N GLN A 39 5.76 -9.20 -10.47
CA GLN A 39 4.81 -10.00 -9.69
C GLN A 39 5.41 -10.48 -8.36
N THR A 40 6.63 -11.03 -8.37
CA THR A 40 7.30 -11.48 -7.14
C THR A 40 7.57 -10.32 -6.20
N GLN A 41 8.05 -9.18 -6.72
CA GLN A 41 8.31 -7.99 -5.91
C GLN A 41 7.01 -7.42 -5.32
N LEU A 42 5.91 -7.39 -6.09
CA LEU A 42 4.59 -6.99 -5.58
C LEU A 42 4.09 -7.95 -4.50
N ALA A 43 4.24 -9.26 -4.69
CA ALA A 43 3.86 -10.26 -3.70
C ALA A 43 4.67 -10.13 -2.40
N GLU A 44 5.98 -9.89 -2.50
CA GLU A 44 6.83 -9.65 -1.34
C GLU A 44 6.48 -8.35 -0.61
N LYS A 45 6.29 -7.25 -1.34
CA LYS A 45 5.86 -5.96 -0.77
C LYS A 45 4.49 -6.11 -0.12
N GLY A 46 3.55 -6.79 -0.77
CA GLY A 46 2.22 -7.10 -0.25
C GLY A 46 2.27 -7.96 1.01
N LYS A 47 3.13 -8.98 1.05
CA LYS A 47 3.32 -9.83 2.23
C LYS A 47 3.90 -9.05 3.41
N LYS A 48 4.93 -8.24 3.18
CA LYS A 48 5.55 -7.39 4.21
C LYS A 48 4.55 -6.37 4.75
N LEU A 49 3.83 -5.69 3.86
CA LEU A 49 2.78 -4.74 4.25
C LEU A 49 1.63 -5.43 4.99
N GLY A 50 1.16 -6.57 4.50
CA GLY A 50 0.08 -7.35 5.11
C GLY A 50 0.45 -7.88 6.50
N THR A 51 1.67 -8.40 6.66
CA THR A 51 2.17 -8.86 7.97
C THR A 51 2.32 -7.69 8.93
N GLY A 52 2.86 -6.55 8.47
CA GLY A 52 2.97 -5.32 9.27
C GLY A 52 1.60 -4.79 9.69
N ALA A 53 0.64 -4.72 8.76
CA ALA A 53 -0.74 -4.34 9.06
C ALA A 53 -1.42 -5.31 10.03
N GLY A 54 -1.14 -6.61 9.91
CA GLY A 54 -1.62 -7.64 10.84
C GLY A 54 -1.11 -7.41 12.27
N PHE A 55 0.20 -7.19 12.44
CA PHE A 55 0.77 -6.88 13.75
C PHE A 55 0.25 -5.55 14.32
N LEU A 56 0.13 -4.50 13.50
CA LEU A 56 -0.44 -3.23 13.94
C LEU A 56 -1.92 -3.39 14.33
N GLY A 57 -2.69 -4.19 13.60
CA GLY A 57 -4.07 -4.52 13.95
C GLY A 57 -4.15 -5.26 15.29
N ALA A 58 -3.33 -6.30 15.49
CA ALA A 58 -3.26 -7.02 16.76
C ALA A 58 -2.84 -6.10 17.93
N ALA A 59 -1.82 -5.28 17.73
CA ALA A 59 -1.37 -4.30 18.72
C ALA A 59 -2.48 -3.29 19.05
N ALA A 60 -3.26 -2.82 18.07
CA ALA A 60 -4.39 -1.92 18.30
C ALA A 60 -5.48 -2.58 19.16
N VAL A 61 -5.80 -3.86 18.92
CA VAL A 61 -6.75 -4.61 19.75
C VAL A 61 -6.24 -4.76 21.19
N VAL A 62 -4.98 -5.16 21.36
CA VAL A 62 -4.36 -5.28 22.70
C VAL A 62 -4.34 -3.93 23.42
N ALA A 63 -3.96 -2.85 22.73
CA ALA A 63 -3.96 -1.50 23.27
C ALA A 63 -5.37 -1.06 23.70
N LEU A 64 -6.41 -1.40 22.93
CA LEU A 64 -7.79 -1.11 23.28
C LEU A 64 -8.21 -1.78 24.59
N TYR A 65 -7.88 -3.07 24.78
CA TYR A 65 -8.13 -3.76 26.05
C TYR A 65 -7.31 -3.18 27.20
N ALA A 66 -6.03 -2.87 26.96
CA ALA A 66 -5.16 -2.26 27.97
C ALA A 66 -5.71 -0.92 28.46
N VAL A 67 -6.18 -0.06 27.55
CA VAL A 67 -6.86 1.20 27.90
C VAL A 67 -8.10 0.91 28.74
N GLY A 68 -8.93 -0.07 28.38
CA GLY A 68 -10.09 -0.48 29.17
C GLY A 68 -9.73 -0.88 30.61
N VAL A 69 -8.68 -1.67 30.79
CA VAL A 69 -8.19 -2.07 32.12
C VAL A 69 -7.67 -0.86 32.92
N LEU A 70 -6.92 0.05 32.29
CA LEU A 70 -6.43 1.27 32.93
C LEU A 70 -7.58 2.19 33.36
N LEU A 71 -8.63 2.31 32.54
CA LEU A 71 -9.83 3.07 32.91
C LEU A 71 -10.57 2.43 34.07
N ALA A 72 -10.72 1.11 34.06
CA ALA A 72 -11.30 0.38 35.20
C ALA A 72 -10.46 0.60 36.47
N ALA A 73 -9.14 0.52 36.38
CA ALA A 73 -8.24 0.80 37.50
C ALA A 73 -8.38 2.24 38.01
N ALA A 74 -8.50 3.23 37.12
CA ALA A 74 -8.73 4.63 37.51
C ALA A 74 -10.07 4.82 38.23
N VAL A 75 -11.14 4.21 37.72
CA VAL A 75 -12.47 4.24 38.36
C VAL A 75 -12.43 3.57 39.74
N LEU A 76 -11.84 2.38 39.83
CA LEU A 76 -11.74 1.64 41.10
C LEU A 76 -10.83 2.36 42.11
N GLY A 77 -9.75 2.98 41.64
CA GLY A 77 -8.86 3.80 42.47
C GLY A 77 -9.56 5.03 43.04
N LEU A 78 -10.37 5.73 42.25
CA LEU A 78 -11.21 6.82 42.77
C LEU A 78 -12.33 6.29 43.69
N ALA A 79 -12.84 5.10 43.40
CA ALA A 79 -13.90 4.48 44.21
C ALA A 79 -13.46 4.13 45.65
N THR A 80 -12.16 4.19 45.97
CA THR A 80 -11.69 4.04 47.36
C THR A 80 -11.99 5.27 48.22
N VAL A 81 -12.24 6.43 47.61
CA VAL A 81 -12.51 7.70 48.30
C VAL A 81 -13.89 8.29 47.97
N LEU A 82 -14.53 7.88 46.86
CA LEU A 82 -15.87 8.30 46.45
C LEU A 82 -16.76 7.08 46.16
N PRO A 83 -18.09 7.24 46.08
CA PRO A 83 -18.97 6.20 45.54
C PRO A 83 -18.57 5.79 44.11
N ALA A 84 -18.67 4.49 43.80
CA ALA A 84 -18.24 3.95 42.51
C ALA A 84 -18.94 4.60 41.31
N TRP A 85 -20.23 4.92 41.44
CA TRP A 85 -21.01 5.58 40.37
C TRP A 85 -20.48 6.98 40.03
N LEU A 86 -20.06 7.75 41.05
CA LEU A 86 -19.53 9.09 40.87
C LEU A 86 -18.12 9.05 40.27
N SER A 87 -17.30 8.08 40.70
CA SER A 87 -15.97 7.82 40.12
C SER A 87 -16.07 7.51 38.63
N ALA A 88 -17.00 6.64 38.24
CA ALA A 88 -17.27 6.31 36.84
C ALA A 88 -17.71 7.55 36.03
N LEU A 89 -18.57 8.41 36.59
CA LEU A 89 -18.99 9.65 35.94
C LEU A 89 -17.82 10.62 35.72
N ILE A 90 -16.97 10.82 36.72
CA ILE A 90 -15.81 11.74 36.61
C ILE A 90 -14.87 11.28 35.50
N ILE A 91 -14.48 10.00 35.51
CA ILE A 91 -13.61 9.44 34.46
C ILE A 91 -14.31 9.50 33.09
N GLY A 92 -15.61 9.23 33.03
CA GLY A 92 -16.41 9.35 31.81
C GLY A 92 -16.40 10.75 31.22
N VAL A 93 -16.57 11.79 32.04
CA VAL A 93 -16.51 13.19 31.60
C VAL A 93 -15.12 13.55 31.08
N VAL A 94 -14.06 13.14 31.78
CA VAL A 94 -12.68 13.36 31.33
C VAL A 94 -12.44 12.72 29.95
N LEU A 95 -12.92 11.49 29.75
CA LEU A 95 -12.82 10.83 28.45
C LEU A 95 -13.61 11.53 27.34
N LEU A 96 -14.81 12.04 27.63
CA LEU A 96 -15.59 12.80 26.66
C LEU A 96 -14.87 14.08 26.22
N ILE A 97 -14.19 14.77 27.15
CA ILE A 97 -13.39 15.95 26.82
C ILE A 97 -12.23 15.55 25.89
N ILE A 98 -11.49 14.49 26.23
CA ILE A 98 -10.38 13.99 25.40
C ILE A 98 -10.89 13.58 24.01
N ALA A 99 -12.00 12.86 23.94
CA ALA A 99 -12.63 12.43 22.69
C ALA A 99 -13.07 13.64 21.85
N GLY A 100 -13.67 14.66 22.47
CA GLY A 100 -14.03 15.90 21.81
C GLY A 100 -12.83 16.61 21.17
N ILE A 101 -11.73 16.74 21.91
CA ILE A 101 -10.49 17.35 21.40
C ILE A 101 -9.92 16.52 20.25
N ALA A 102 -9.83 15.19 20.40
CA ALA A 102 -9.34 14.30 19.37
C ALA A 102 -10.19 14.38 18.09
N ALA A 103 -11.52 14.43 18.22
CA ALA A 103 -12.43 14.59 17.10
C ALA A 103 -12.24 15.92 16.36
N MET A 104 -12.05 17.02 17.10
CA MET A 104 -11.77 18.33 16.51
C MET A 104 -10.43 18.35 15.74
N LEU A 105 -9.38 17.78 16.33
CA LEU A 105 -8.06 17.67 15.69
C LEU A 105 -8.11 16.77 14.44
N GLY A 106 -8.82 15.65 14.52
CA GLY A 106 -9.04 14.74 13.40
C GLY A 106 -9.77 15.43 12.26
N LYS A 107 -10.86 16.15 12.56
CA LYS A 107 -11.61 16.93 11.57
C LYS A 107 -10.73 17.98 10.90
N LYS A 108 -9.93 18.73 11.69
CA LYS A 108 -9.01 19.73 11.15
C LYS A 108 -7.97 19.13 10.21
N LYS A 109 -7.43 17.94 10.52
CA LYS A 109 -6.50 17.24 9.63
C LYS A 109 -7.16 16.79 8.34
N ILE A 110 -8.35 16.20 8.42
CA ILE A 110 -9.12 15.76 7.25
C ILE A 110 -9.43 16.96 6.34
N ASP A 111 -9.87 18.08 6.92
CA ASP A 111 -10.22 19.27 6.14
C ASP A 111 -8.98 19.93 5.52
N ALA A 112 -7.83 19.92 6.20
CA ALA A 112 -6.56 20.37 5.63
C ALA A 112 -6.08 19.48 4.46
N SER A 113 -6.31 18.17 4.52
CA SER A 113 -6.00 17.24 3.42
C SER A 113 -6.90 17.45 2.20
N LYS A 114 -8.16 17.88 2.39
CA LYS A 114 -9.07 18.21 1.27
C LYS A 114 -8.62 19.46 0.49
N GLN A 115 -7.96 20.42 1.15
CA GLN A 115 -7.45 21.63 0.49
C GLN A 115 -6.27 21.35 -0.47
N HIS A 116 -5.56 20.23 -0.26
CA HIS A 116 -4.43 19.80 -1.08
C HIS A 116 -4.76 18.58 -1.95
N ALA A 117 -6.03 18.16 -1.99
CA ALA A 117 -6.45 17.11 -2.89
C ALA A 117 -6.47 17.68 -4.32
N PRO A 118 -5.60 17.21 -5.26
CA PRO A 118 -5.71 17.62 -6.65
C PRO A 118 -7.11 17.25 -7.12
N LYS A 119 -7.88 18.22 -7.60
CA LYS A 119 -9.23 17.97 -8.14
C LYS A 119 -9.08 17.00 -9.30
N PRO A 120 -9.45 15.71 -9.14
CA PRO A 120 -9.16 14.70 -10.17
C PRO A 120 -9.92 14.99 -11.47
N GLN A 121 -10.97 15.80 -11.38
CA GLN A 121 -11.82 16.20 -12.49
C GLN A 121 -11.20 17.29 -13.39
N GLU A 122 -10.24 18.08 -12.91
CA GLU A 122 -9.56 19.10 -13.72
C GLU A 122 -8.46 18.44 -14.58
N GLY A 123 -7.59 17.61 -13.97
CA GLY A 123 -6.55 16.89 -14.71
C GLY A 123 -7.08 15.91 -15.76
N PHE A 124 -8.17 15.18 -15.45
CA PHE A 124 -8.77 14.25 -16.41
C PHE A 124 -9.44 14.96 -17.61
N LYS A 125 -9.95 16.18 -17.42
CA LYS A 125 -10.50 17.00 -18.50
C LYS A 125 -9.38 17.57 -19.38
N GLU A 126 -8.30 18.00 -18.75
CA GLU A 126 -7.12 18.53 -19.44
C GLU A 126 -6.42 17.44 -20.28
N ASP A 127 -6.32 16.22 -19.74
CA ASP A 127 -5.81 15.03 -20.46
C ASP A 127 -6.74 14.62 -21.62
N LEU A 128 -8.06 14.65 -21.43
CA LEU A 128 -9.04 14.37 -22.49
C LEU A 128 -9.00 15.43 -23.60
N ASP A 129 -8.84 16.70 -23.26
CA ASP A 129 -8.72 17.79 -24.23
C ASP A 129 -7.41 17.73 -25.00
N ALA A 130 -6.31 17.32 -24.34
CA ALA A 130 -5.02 17.10 -24.99
C ALA A 130 -5.10 15.93 -26.02
N VAL A 131 -5.74 14.83 -25.65
CA VAL A 131 -5.98 13.69 -26.55
C VAL A 131 -6.88 14.10 -27.72
N LYS A 132 -7.95 14.85 -27.45
CA LYS A 132 -8.90 15.30 -28.49
C LYS A 132 -8.28 16.30 -29.47
N LYS A 133 -7.35 17.16 -29.02
CA LYS A 133 -6.54 18.03 -29.89
C LYS A 133 -5.53 17.25 -30.72
N GLY A 134 -4.89 16.23 -30.14
CA GLY A 134 -3.92 15.38 -30.83
C GLY A 134 -4.53 14.55 -31.96
N ILE A 135 -5.78 14.10 -31.80
CA ILE A 135 -6.52 13.32 -32.82
C ILE A 135 -7.04 14.19 -33.97
N LYS A 136 -7.17 15.50 -33.77
CA LYS A 136 -7.77 16.42 -34.75
C LYS A 136 -6.75 17.12 -35.65
N LYS A 137 -5.49 16.66 -35.65
CA LYS A 137 -4.38 17.15 -36.47
C LYS A 137 -3.93 16.04 -37.41
#